data_AF-A0AAW4VIM7-F1
#
_entry.id   AF-A0AAW4VIM7-F1
#
_cell.length_a   1.000
_cell.length_b   1.000
_cell.length_c   1.000
_cell.angle_alpha   90.00
_cell.angle_beta   90.00
_cell.angle_gamma   90.00
#
_symmetry.space_group_name_H-M   'P 1'
#
loop_
_entity.id
_entity.type
_entity.pdbx_description
1 polymer ?
#
loop_
_entity_poly.entity_id
_entity_poly.type
_entity_poly.pdbx_seq_one_letter_code
_entity_poly.pdbx_strand_id
1 'polypeptide(L)'
;MEKILANYDEENDDEDFYFHWHVDHLEKGSVKHSVEIIDKVNQERVYEEHLQKTFDIEIYRDLLEKVGFKEIEVYSDFNVYNEECERNIFVCKKG
;
A
#
# COMPACT_ATOMS: atom_id res chain seq x y z
N MET A 1 0.19 4.04 -6.37
CA MET A 1 -0.93 4.16 -5.41
C MET A 1 -2.14 4.80 -6.04
N GLU A 2 -2.04 6.03 -6.57
CA GLU A 2 -3.19 6.76 -7.15
C GLU A 2 -3.90 6.05 -8.31
N LYS A 3 -3.19 5.25 -9.12
CA LYS A 3 -3.81 4.42 -10.17
C LYS A 3 -4.26 3.05 -9.65
N ILE A 4 -3.46 2.42 -8.80
CA ILE A 4 -3.60 1.01 -8.39
C ILE A 4 -4.79 0.83 -7.45
N LEU A 5 -4.96 1.73 -6.48
CA LEU A 5 -6.06 1.66 -5.51
C LEU A 5 -7.21 2.59 -5.88
N ALA A 6 -7.18 3.20 -7.06
CA ALA A 6 -8.17 4.21 -7.47
C ALA A 6 -9.59 3.68 -7.32
N ASN A 7 -10.38 4.26 -6.41
CA ASN A 7 -11.75 3.83 -6.12
C ASN A 7 -11.87 2.33 -5.76
N TYR A 8 -10.85 1.76 -5.10
CA TYR A 8 -10.90 0.38 -4.66
C TYR A 8 -12.00 0.20 -3.62
N ASP A 9 -12.95 -0.66 -3.94
CA ASP A 9 -14.05 -1.08 -3.10
C ASP A 9 -14.35 -2.55 -3.43
N GLU A 10 -14.22 -3.41 -2.43
CA GLU A 10 -14.49 -4.84 -2.53
C GLU A 10 -15.48 -5.22 -1.44
N GLU A 11 -16.66 -5.71 -1.84
CA GLU A 11 -17.72 -6.15 -0.94
C GLU A 11 -18.11 -7.58 -1.27
N ASN A 12 -18.21 -8.42 -0.24
CA ASN A 12 -18.76 -9.76 -0.33
C ASN A 12 -19.71 -10.04 0.83
N ASP A 13 -20.91 -10.48 0.51
CA ASP A 13 -21.97 -10.79 1.47
C ASP A 13 -22.42 -12.24 1.29
N ASP A 14 -21.76 -13.16 1.98
CA ASP A 14 -22.01 -14.61 1.93
C ASP A 14 -22.86 -15.07 3.13
N GLU A 15 -23.31 -16.32 3.15
CA GLU A 15 -24.14 -16.84 4.26
C GLU A 15 -23.38 -16.87 5.59
N ASP A 16 -22.09 -17.21 5.56
CA ASP A 16 -21.27 -17.41 6.77
C ASP A 16 -20.54 -16.14 7.22
N PHE A 17 -20.28 -15.20 6.32
CA PHE A 17 -19.55 -13.97 6.63
C PHE A 17 -19.94 -12.79 5.74
N TYR A 18 -19.64 -11.59 6.21
CA TYR A 18 -19.60 -10.36 5.43
C TYR A 18 -18.17 -9.82 5.41
N PHE A 19 -17.73 -9.31 4.26
CA PHE A 19 -16.45 -8.67 4.07
C PHE A 19 -16.63 -7.38 3.27
N HIS A 20 -16.03 -6.28 3.74
CA HIS A 20 -15.93 -5.04 3.00
C HIS A 20 -14.55 -4.42 3.16
N TRP A 21 -13.90 -4.12 2.04
CA TRP A 21 -12.67 -3.34 2.00
C TRP A 21 -12.85 -2.13 1.11
N HIS A 22 -12.79 -0.95 1.73
CA HIS A 22 -12.86 0.34 1.07
C HIS A 22 -11.55 1.12 1.20
N VAL A 23 -11.17 1.87 0.16
CA VAL A 23 -9.99 2.75 0.18
C VAL A 23 -10.35 4.21 -0.11
N ASP A 24 -10.22 5.05 0.90
CA ASP A 24 -10.29 6.51 0.76
C ASP A 24 -8.95 7.07 0.29
N HIS A 25 -8.98 7.92 -0.74
CA HIS A 25 -7.83 8.74 -1.15
C HIS A 25 -7.83 10.04 -0.36
N LEU A 26 -6.71 10.34 0.30
CA LEU A 26 -6.58 11.54 1.11
C LEU A 26 -5.84 12.61 0.31
N GLU A 27 -4.53 12.71 0.52
CA GLU A 27 -3.61 13.58 -0.23
C GLU A 27 -2.72 12.73 -1.16
N LYS A 28 -1.92 13.38 -2.01
CA LYS A 28 -1.02 12.68 -2.94
C LYS A 28 -0.20 11.61 -2.21
N GLY A 29 -0.31 10.37 -2.67
CA GLY A 29 0.40 9.22 -2.11
C GLY A 29 -0.10 8.75 -0.73
N SER A 30 -1.21 9.28 -0.23
CA SER A 30 -1.80 8.88 1.06
C SER A 30 -3.17 8.26 0.88
N VAL A 31 -3.40 7.10 1.51
CA VAL A 31 -4.68 6.39 1.50
C VAL A 31 -5.06 5.94 2.90
N LYS A 32 -6.36 5.77 3.12
CA LYS A 32 -6.92 5.11 4.31
C LYS A 32 -7.65 3.86 3.84
N HIS A 33 -7.25 2.71 4.37
CA HIS A 33 -7.97 1.45 4.19
C HIS A 33 -8.95 1.28 5.36
N SER A 34 -10.19 0.99 5.05
CA SER A 34 -11.20 0.54 6.02
C SER A 34 -11.58 -0.89 5.67
N VAL A 35 -11.32 -1.83 6.58
CA VAL A 35 -11.61 -3.26 6.39
C VAL A 35 -12.58 -3.71 7.48
N GLU A 36 -13.69 -4.29 7.05
CA GLU A 36 -14.70 -4.88 7.91
C GLU A 36 -14.89 -6.35 7.58
N ILE A 37 -14.86 -7.19 8.61
CA ILE A 37 -15.23 -8.60 8.53
C ILE A 37 -16.26 -8.87 9.62
N ILE A 38 -17.40 -9.46 9.26
CA ILE A 38 -18.42 -9.93 10.20
C ILE A 38 -18.57 -11.43 10.00
N ASP A 39 -18.23 -12.21 11.02
CA ASP A 39 -18.56 -13.64 11.09
C ASP A 39 -20.01 -13.77 11.55
N LYS A 40 -20.88 -14.24 10.67
CA LYS A 40 -22.33 -14.36 10.94
C LYS A 40 -22.66 -15.58 11.79
N VAL A 41 -21.78 -16.59 11.80
CA VAL A 41 -21.94 -17.83 12.56
C VAL A 41 -21.60 -17.60 14.02
N ASN A 42 -20.43 -17.01 14.28
CA ASN A 42 -19.93 -16.75 15.63
C ASN A 42 -20.37 -15.37 16.18
N GLN A 43 -21.00 -14.53 15.35
CA GLN A 43 -21.42 -13.17 15.69
C GLN A 43 -20.25 -12.27 16.10
N GLU A 44 -19.09 -12.47 15.48
CA GLU A 44 -17.89 -11.66 15.70
C GLU A 44 -17.77 -10.58 14.62
N ARG A 45 -17.24 -9.43 15.00
CA ARG A 45 -16.96 -8.33 14.08
C ARG A 45 -15.55 -7.81 14.30
N VAL A 46 -14.81 -7.70 13.22
CA VAL A 46 -13.50 -7.06 13.17
C VAL A 46 -13.61 -5.85 12.25
N TYR A 47 -13.19 -4.70 12.75
CA TYR A 47 -13.07 -3.48 11.96
C TYR A 47 -11.67 -2.92 12.17
N GLU A 48 -10.97 -2.66 11.07
CA GLU A 48 -9.64 -2.09 11.09
C GLU A 48 -9.54 -0.88 10.16
N GLU A 49 -8.77 0.12 10.60
CA GLU A 49 -8.39 1.26 9.78
C GLU A 49 -6.87 1.38 9.71
N HIS A 50 -6.36 1.54 8.49
CA HIS A 50 -4.92 1.66 8.23
C HIS A 50 -4.65 2.90 7.39
N LEU A 51 -3.74 3.75 7.86
CA LEU A 51 -3.25 4.91 7.10
C LEU A 51 -1.90 4.56 6.46
N GLN A 52 -1.80 4.75 5.16
CA GLN A 52 -0.55 4.56 4.42
C GLN A 52 -0.16 5.85 3.70
N LYS A 53 1.14 6.10 3.64
CA LYS A 53 1.72 7.21 2.87
C LYS A 53 2.96 6.74 2.12
N THR A 54 3.03 7.08 0.85
CA THR A 54 4.19 6.89 -0.01
C THR A 54 4.58 8.19 -0.71
N PHE A 55 5.76 8.20 -1.32
CA PHE A 55 6.32 9.34 -2.03
C PHE A 55 6.80 8.93 -3.42
N ASP A 56 7.04 9.93 -4.27
CA ASP A 56 7.75 9.71 -5.53
C ASP A 56 9.15 9.14 -5.26
N ILE A 57 9.65 8.28 -6.15
CA ILE A 57 10.94 7.57 -5.98
C ILE A 57 12.10 8.54 -5.67
N GLU A 58 12.13 9.69 -6.33
CA GLU A 58 13.19 10.68 -6.14
C GLU A 58 13.26 11.21 -4.70
N ILE A 59 12.13 11.33 -4.00
CA ILE A 59 12.12 11.74 -2.59
C ILE A 59 12.81 10.67 -1.73
N TYR A 60 12.54 9.38 -1.98
CA TYR A 60 13.21 8.31 -1.26
C TYR A 60 14.71 8.27 -1.57
N ARG A 61 15.11 8.46 -2.82
CA ARG A 61 16.53 8.50 -3.22
C ARG A 61 17.27 9.63 -2.50
N ASP A 62 16.71 10.84 -2.52
CA ASP A 62 17.27 12.00 -1.81
C ASP A 62 17.43 11.74 -0.31
N LEU A 63 16.44 11.12 0.33
CA LEU A 63 16.49 10.80 1.76
C LEU A 63 17.55 9.74 2.07
N LEU A 64 17.67 8.71 1.23
CA LEU A 64 18.64 7.62 1.38
C LEU A 64 20.08 8.13 1.22
N GLU A 65 20.34 9.00 0.23
CA GLU A 65 21.64 9.65 0.05
C GLU A 65 22.00 10.52 1.25
N LYS A 66 21.03 11.31 1.76
CA LYS A 66 21.23 12.17 2.94
C LYS A 66 21.64 11.40 4.20
N VAL A 67 21.17 10.16 4.37
CA VAL A 67 21.54 9.31 5.52
C VAL A 67 22.79 8.46 5.26
N GLY A 68 23.46 8.64 4.11
CA GLY A 68 24.77 8.06 3.81
C GLY A 68 24.72 6.74 3.05
N PHE A 69 23.59 6.35 2.46
CA PHE A 69 23.60 5.26 1.49
C PHE A 69 24.23 5.71 0.17
N LYS A 70 24.90 4.77 -0.49
CA LYS A 70 25.49 4.88 -1.82
C LYS A 70 24.98 3.71 -2.66
N GLU A 71 25.18 3.79 -3.99
CA GLU A 71 24.76 2.75 -4.94
C GLU A 71 23.29 2.31 -4.71
N ILE A 72 22.37 3.26 -4.84
CA ILE A 72 20.93 3.02 -4.65
C ILE A 72 20.34 2.51 -5.97
N GLU A 73 19.93 1.25 -5.98
CA GLU A 73 19.22 0.60 -7.08
C GLU A 73 17.74 0.49 -6.75
N VAL A 74 16.90 0.63 -7.78
CA VAL A 74 15.45 0.50 -7.66
C VAL A 74 14.99 -0.64 -8.56
N TYR A 75 14.15 -1.50 -7.99
CA TYR A 75 13.50 -2.63 -8.64
C TYR A 75 11.99 -2.50 -8.43
N SER A 76 11.19 -3.24 -9.20
CA SER A 76 9.74 -3.26 -9.02
C SER A 76 9.17 -4.66 -9.14
N ASP A 77 8.25 -5.03 -8.26
CA ASP A 77 7.59 -6.35 -8.23
C ASP A 77 8.57 -7.53 -8.43
N PHE A 78 9.71 -7.48 -7.74
CA PHE A 78 10.81 -8.45 -7.81
C PHE A 78 11.49 -8.62 -9.18
N ASN A 79 11.35 -7.62 -10.06
CA ASN A 79 11.94 -7.57 -11.39
C ASN A 79 12.66 -6.23 -11.63
N VAL A 80 13.23 -6.07 -12.83
CA VAL A 80 13.77 -4.78 -13.30
C VAL A 80 12.68 -3.71 -13.21
N TYR A 81 13.07 -2.52 -12.75
CA TYR A 81 12.16 -1.41 -12.51
C TYR A 81 11.25 -1.10 -13.72
N ASN A 82 9.96 -0.93 -13.40
CA ASN A 82 8.89 -0.50 -14.28
C ASN A 82 7.97 0.46 -13.50
N GLU A 83 7.64 1.59 -14.11
CA GLU A 83 6.83 2.65 -13.48
C GLU A 83 5.35 2.26 -13.26
N GLU A 84 4.85 1.28 -14.00
CA GLU A 84 3.45 0.81 -13.88
C GLU A 84 3.29 -0.32 -12.85
N CYS A 85 4.37 -0.74 -12.19
CA CYS A 85 4.35 -1.76 -11.14
C CYS A 85 3.81 -1.24 -9.80
N GLU A 86 3.39 -2.17 -8.95
CA GLU A 86 2.71 -1.82 -7.69
C GLU A 86 3.67 -1.51 -6.55
N ARG A 87 4.79 -2.23 -6.51
CA ARG A 87 5.75 -2.18 -5.40
C ARG A 87 7.14 -1.81 -5.91
N ASN A 88 7.65 -0.69 -5.41
CA ASN A 88 9.06 -0.33 -5.54
C ASN A 88 9.89 -0.98 -4.43
N ILE A 89 11.09 -1.45 -4.78
CA ILE A 89 12.05 -2.07 -3.88
C ILE A 89 13.38 -1.33 -4.03
N PHE A 90 13.88 -0.77 -2.92
CA PHE A 90 15.17 -0.09 -2.88
C PHE A 90 16.25 -1.03 -2.34
N VAL A 91 17.34 -1.18 -3.08
CA VAL A 91 18.54 -1.91 -2.65
C VAL A 91 19.66 -0.89 -2.49
N CYS A 92 20.11 -0.71 -1.25
CA CYS A 92 21.04 0.36 -0.89
C CYS A 92 22.30 -0.21 -0.23
N LYS A 93 23.49 0.29 -0.60
CA LYS A 93 24.74 -0.07 0.08
C LYS A 93 25.14 1.05 1.02
N LYS A 94 25.55 0.70 2.23
CA LYS A 94 26.04 1.69 3.19
C LYS A 94 27.34 2.33 2.67
N GLY A 95 27.38 3.66 2.69
CA GLY A 95 28.53 4.44 2.22
C GLY A 95 29.64 4.63 3.23
#